data_AF-A0A9W4W849-F1
#
_entry.id   AF-A0A9W4W849-F1
#
_cell.length_a   1.000
_cell.length_b   1.000
_cell.length_c   1.000
_cell.angle_alpha   90.00
_cell.angle_beta   90.00
_cell.angle_gamma   90.00
#
_symmetry.space_group_name_H-M   'P 1'
#
loop_
_entity.id
_entity.type
_entity.pdbx_description
1 polymer ?
#
loop_
_entity_poly.entity_id
_entity_poly.type
_entity_poly.pdbx_seq_one_letter_code
_entity_poly.pdbx_strand_id
1 'polypeptide(L)'
;MPVPAYIELCRDVYFSIDEYADTDFIIANSGLYYLFTEHFCPTDNEDLRKQYFVWGRLCRDAMMQAVGSLTVCLPAHIKSVQALVLGASHAIELAKPWLAWRLISFAAQLAIAAGFHEDAFMESDDVKIKKAKMLFFWYVYAVEKGLALRLGRASIIRVCDITLPKDMICLSLSRPWKSMLPFWVWNATMHDKLYEALYSRAAATCPDEDIVREADRLLAELKDVEPYDK
;
A
#
# COMPACT_ATOMS: atom_id res chain seq x y z
N MET A 1 2.55 -10.05 -8.65
CA MET A 1 1.92 -11.18 -9.40
C MET A 1 2.95 -11.73 -10.40
N PRO A 2 3.05 -13.05 -10.64
CA PRO A 2 3.92 -13.61 -11.67
C PRO A 2 3.50 -13.19 -13.09
N VAL A 3 4.46 -13.07 -14.02
CA VAL A 3 4.19 -12.62 -15.41
C VAL A 3 3.14 -13.47 -16.13
N PRO A 4 3.17 -14.82 -16.11
CA PRO A 4 2.14 -15.61 -16.80
C PRO A 4 0.73 -15.36 -16.24
N ALA A 5 0.60 -15.29 -14.92
CA ALA A 5 -0.69 -15.00 -14.28
C ALA A 5 -1.20 -13.60 -14.64
N TYR A 6 -0.29 -12.63 -14.83
CA TYR A 6 -0.64 -11.29 -15.24
C TYR A 6 -1.07 -11.21 -16.72
N ILE A 7 -0.43 -11.99 -17.60
CA ILE A 7 -0.85 -12.11 -19.01
C ILE A 7 -2.26 -12.69 -19.10
N GLU A 8 -2.53 -13.76 -18.35
CA GLU A 8 -3.87 -14.36 -18.31
C GLU A 8 -4.90 -13.38 -17.74
N LEU A 9 -4.58 -12.64 -16.67
CA LEU A 9 -5.45 -11.57 -16.17
C LEU A 9 -5.79 -10.53 -17.25
N CYS A 10 -4.80 -10.09 -18.04
CA CYS A 10 -5.05 -9.15 -19.13
C CYS A 10 -5.91 -9.78 -20.22
N ARG A 11 -5.75 -11.08 -20.50
CA ARG A 11 -6.60 -11.79 -21.46
C ARG A 11 -8.04 -11.84 -20.99
N ASP A 12 -8.26 -12.21 -19.74
CA ASP A 12 -9.59 -12.27 -19.12
C ASP A 12 -10.25 -10.90 -19.07
N VAL A 13 -9.50 -9.81 -18.96
CA VAL A 13 -10.07 -8.46 -18.95
C VAL A 13 -10.36 -7.93 -20.36
N TYR A 14 -9.43 -8.08 -21.30
CA TYR A 14 -9.51 -7.40 -22.60
C TYR A 14 -10.11 -8.25 -23.73
N PHE A 15 -10.18 -9.57 -23.55
CA PHE A 15 -10.66 -10.51 -24.56
C PHE A 15 -11.78 -11.43 -24.05
N SER A 16 -12.26 -11.23 -22.81
CA SER A 16 -13.41 -11.98 -22.31
C SER A 16 -14.69 -11.60 -23.06
N ILE A 17 -15.50 -12.62 -23.31
CA ILE A 17 -16.87 -12.50 -23.83
C ILE A 17 -17.85 -12.26 -22.67
N ASP A 18 -17.49 -12.73 -21.47
CA ASP A 18 -18.25 -12.63 -20.23
C ASP A 18 -17.83 -11.40 -19.41
N GLU A 19 -18.67 -11.03 -18.42
CA GLU A 19 -18.35 -9.97 -17.46
C GLU A 19 -17.12 -10.31 -16.62
N TYR A 20 -16.23 -9.33 -16.43
CA TYR A 20 -15.05 -9.43 -15.58
C TYR A 20 -15.25 -8.64 -14.27
N ALA A 21 -14.51 -9.01 -13.23
CA ALA A 21 -14.55 -8.29 -11.96
C ALA A 21 -13.85 -6.93 -12.06
N ASP A 22 -14.42 -5.89 -11.43
CA ASP A 22 -13.80 -4.56 -11.35
C ASP A 22 -12.39 -4.61 -10.73
N THR A 23 -12.18 -5.49 -9.75
CA THR A 23 -10.86 -5.68 -9.11
C THR A 23 -9.82 -6.19 -10.11
N ASP A 24 -10.22 -7.08 -11.02
CA ASP A 24 -9.36 -7.61 -12.07
C ASP A 24 -9.05 -6.54 -13.13
N PHE A 25 -10.07 -5.76 -13.53
CA PHE A 25 -9.89 -4.62 -14.43
C PHE A 25 -8.92 -3.57 -13.87
N ILE A 26 -9.04 -3.24 -12.58
CA ILE A 26 -8.14 -2.32 -11.88
C ILE A 26 -6.72 -2.88 -11.87
N ILE A 27 -6.53 -4.14 -11.48
CA ILE A 27 -5.19 -4.74 -11.40
C ILE A 27 -4.53 -4.77 -12.78
N ALA A 28 -5.26 -5.17 -13.83
CA ALA A 28 -4.77 -5.19 -15.21
C ALA A 28 -4.38 -3.80 -15.71
N ASN A 29 -5.23 -2.80 -15.52
CA ASN A 29 -4.92 -1.44 -15.96
C ASN A 29 -3.78 -0.80 -15.17
N SER A 30 -3.70 -1.05 -13.85
CA SER A 30 -2.58 -0.55 -13.02
C SER A 30 -1.25 -1.14 -13.49
N GLY A 31 -1.21 -2.45 -13.76
CA GLY A 31 0.01 -3.10 -14.22
C GLY A 31 0.43 -2.59 -15.60
N LEU A 32 -0.52 -2.40 -16.53
CA LEU A 32 -0.22 -1.87 -17.87
C LEU A 32 0.31 -0.44 -17.79
N TYR A 33 -0.25 0.38 -16.90
CA TYR A 33 0.28 1.72 -16.63
C TYR A 33 1.77 1.65 -16.25
N TYR A 34 2.13 0.92 -15.20
CA TYR A 34 3.53 0.83 -14.75
C TYR A 34 4.46 0.20 -15.81
N LEU A 35 3.95 -0.76 -16.60
CA LEU A 35 4.71 -1.30 -17.72
C LEU A 35 5.00 -0.23 -18.78
N PHE A 36 4.01 0.60 -19.15
CA PHE A 36 4.20 1.66 -20.14
C PHE A 36 5.02 2.84 -19.61
N THR A 37 4.89 3.20 -18.34
CA THR A 37 5.52 4.42 -17.80
C THR A 37 6.86 4.19 -17.15
N GLU A 38 7.13 3.00 -16.63
CA GLU A 38 8.36 2.73 -15.87
C GLU A 38 9.22 1.63 -16.51
N HIS A 39 8.63 0.50 -16.89
CA HIS A 39 9.44 -0.67 -17.28
C HIS A 39 9.86 -0.67 -18.75
N PHE A 40 8.92 -0.41 -19.65
CA PHE A 40 9.15 -0.45 -21.10
C PHE A 40 9.22 0.94 -21.73
N CYS A 41 9.14 2.01 -20.92
CA CYS A 41 9.22 3.38 -21.40
C CYS A 41 10.58 3.63 -22.09
N PRO A 42 10.61 3.91 -23.41
CA PRO A 42 11.85 4.01 -24.14
C PRO A 42 12.61 5.29 -23.78
N THR A 43 13.91 5.18 -23.51
CA THR A 43 14.77 6.33 -23.21
C THR A 43 15.24 7.05 -24.46
N ASP A 44 15.43 6.30 -25.55
CA ASP A 44 16.21 6.73 -26.71
C ASP A 44 15.34 7.18 -27.90
N ASN A 45 14.02 7.05 -27.80
CA ASN A 45 13.06 7.46 -28.83
C ASN A 45 11.95 8.32 -28.22
N GLU A 46 11.99 9.62 -28.48
CA GLU A 46 11.07 10.58 -27.87
C GLU A 46 9.62 10.40 -28.34
N ASP A 47 9.39 10.11 -29.61
CA ASP A 47 8.03 9.95 -30.15
C ASP A 47 7.38 8.67 -29.65
N LEU A 48 8.14 7.58 -29.60
CA LEU A 48 7.67 6.33 -28.99
C LEU A 48 7.42 6.52 -27.49
N ARG A 49 8.29 7.28 -26.79
CA ARG A 49 8.10 7.62 -25.38
C ARG A 49 6.80 8.40 -25.15
N LYS A 50 6.51 9.39 -25.99
CA LYS A 50 5.24 10.14 -25.96
C LYS A 50 4.06 9.19 -26.11
N GLN A 51 4.13 8.25 -27.06
CA GLN A 51 3.08 7.25 -27.28
C GLN A 51 2.86 6.35 -26.06
N TYR A 52 3.93 5.87 -25.42
CA TYR A 52 3.86 5.08 -24.19
C TYR A 52 3.18 5.85 -23.06
N PHE A 53 3.49 7.14 -22.90
CA PHE A 53 2.79 7.97 -21.92
C PHE A 53 1.31 8.18 -22.23
N VAL A 54 0.91 8.21 -23.51
CA VAL A 54 -0.51 8.21 -23.89
C VAL A 54 -1.18 6.91 -23.46
N TRP A 55 -0.57 5.75 -23.75
CA TRP A 55 -1.14 4.46 -23.34
C TRP A 55 -1.20 4.29 -21.83
N GLY A 56 -0.13 4.65 -21.11
CA GLY A 56 -0.13 4.66 -19.66
C GLY A 56 -1.26 5.54 -19.11
N ARG A 57 -1.43 6.75 -19.66
CA ARG A 57 -2.52 7.65 -19.27
C ARG A 57 -3.89 7.01 -19.46
N LEU A 58 -4.14 6.35 -20.59
CA LEU A 58 -5.40 5.65 -20.86
C LEU A 58 -5.67 4.57 -19.81
N CYS A 59 -4.67 3.72 -19.51
CA CYS A 59 -4.80 2.68 -18.50
C CYS A 59 -5.07 3.27 -17.10
N ARG A 60 -4.33 4.29 -16.70
CA ARG A 60 -4.54 4.97 -15.42
C ARG A 60 -5.93 5.58 -15.31
N ASP A 61 -6.40 6.26 -16.36
CA ASP A 61 -7.69 6.94 -16.34
C ASP A 61 -8.84 5.90 -16.29
N ALA A 62 -8.73 4.80 -17.05
CA ALA A 62 -9.67 3.67 -16.98
C ALA A 62 -9.70 3.03 -15.59
N MET A 63 -8.53 2.79 -15.00
CA MET A 63 -8.41 2.25 -13.65
C MET A 63 -9.01 3.19 -12.60
N MET A 64 -8.74 4.50 -12.67
CA MET A 64 -9.29 5.48 -11.72
C MET A 64 -10.81 5.59 -11.83
N GLN A 65 -11.36 5.44 -13.04
CA GLN A 65 -12.80 5.35 -13.24
C GLN A 65 -13.37 4.11 -12.56
N ALA A 66 -12.75 2.95 -12.76
CA ALA A 66 -13.16 1.69 -12.12
C ALA A 66 -13.03 1.72 -10.59
N VAL A 67 -11.98 2.35 -10.04
CA VAL A 67 -11.86 2.60 -8.60
C VAL A 67 -13.03 3.43 -8.08
N GLY A 68 -13.50 4.39 -8.87
CA GLY A 68 -14.68 5.21 -8.55
C GLY A 68 -16.00 4.43 -8.56
N SER A 69 -16.07 3.30 -9.26
CA SER A 69 -17.25 2.43 -9.32
C SER A 69 -17.22 1.25 -8.34
N LEU A 70 -16.11 1.04 -7.62
CA LEU A 70 -15.98 -0.03 -6.65
C LEU A 70 -17.12 0.03 -5.62
N THR A 71 -17.78 -1.11 -5.43
CA THR A 71 -18.86 -1.23 -4.46
C THR A 71 -18.34 -1.11 -3.02
N VAL A 72 -19.19 -0.67 -2.11
CA VAL A 72 -18.87 -0.53 -0.68
C VAL A 72 -18.59 -1.91 -0.03
N CYS A 73 -19.02 -3.01 -0.67
CA CYS A 73 -19.01 -4.36 -0.11
C CYS A 73 -18.06 -5.29 -0.88
N LEU A 74 -16.80 -4.88 -1.10
CA LEU A 74 -15.79 -5.77 -1.66
C LEU A 74 -15.53 -6.97 -0.72
N PRO A 75 -15.39 -8.19 -1.26
CA PRO A 75 -15.06 -9.35 -0.45
C PRO A 75 -13.65 -9.24 0.14
N ALA A 76 -13.47 -9.76 1.35
CA ALA A 76 -12.19 -9.79 2.06
C ALA A 76 -11.26 -10.89 1.49
N HIS A 77 -10.67 -10.61 0.33
CA HIS A 77 -9.69 -11.49 -0.32
C HIS A 77 -8.56 -10.70 -0.97
N ILE A 78 -7.49 -11.39 -1.37
CA ILE A 78 -6.24 -10.77 -1.83
C ILE A 78 -6.39 -9.81 -3.02
N LYS A 79 -7.24 -10.12 -4.01
CA LYS A 79 -7.46 -9.26 -5.19
C LYS A 79 -8.11 -7.92 -4.82
N SER A 80 -9.06 -7.91 -3.88
CA SER A 80 -9.69 -6.68 -3.36
C SER A 80 -8.67 -5.78 -2.69
N VAL A 81 -7.85 -6.35 -1.81
CA VAL A 81 -6.78 -5.61 -1.12
C VAL A 81 -5.78 -5.06 -2.15
N GLN A 82 -5.37 -5.88 -3.12
CA GLN A 82 -4.46 -5.47 -4.19
C GLN A 82 -5.03 -4.33 -5.03
N ALA A 83 -6.29 -4.42 -5.48
CA ALA A 83 -6.93 -3.37 -6.27
C ALA A 83 -7.04 -2.04 -5.51
N LEU A 84 -7.40 -2.09 -4.22
CA LEU A 84 -7.47 -0.90 -3.37
C LEU A 84 -6.09 -0.30 -3.10
N VAL A 85 -5.06 -1.13 -2.89
CA VAL A 85 -3.67 -0.69 -2.76
C VAL A 85 -3.21 0.06 -4.01
N LEU A 86 -3.45 -0.51 -5.20
CA LEU A 86 -3.10 0.14 -6.46
C LEU A 86 -3.86 1.46 -6.67
N GLY A 87 -5.17 1.46 -6.35
CA GLY A 87 -5.99 2.68 -6.33
C GLY A 87 -5.42 3.76 -5.39
N ALA A 88 -5.00 3.38 -4.19
CA ALA A 88 -4.41 4.30 -3.23
C ALA A 88 -3.07 4.86 -3.73
N SER A 89 -2.20 4.02 -4.32
CA SER A 89 -0.92 4.44 -4.91
C SER A 89 -1.11 5.51 -5.98
N HIS A 90 -2.04 5.29 -6.93
CA HIS A 90 -2.33 6.29 -7.96
C HIS A 90 -3.00 7.55 -7.39
N ALA A 91 -3.84 7.42 -6.36
CA ALA A 91 -4.39 8.59 -5.67
C ALA A 91 -3.28 9.42 -4.98
N ILE A 92 -2.22 8.80 -4.46
CA ILE A 92 -1.03 9.49 -3.94
C ILE A 92 -0.28 10.20 -5.08
N GLU A 93 -0.01 9.51 -6.20
CA GLU A 93 0.66 10.08 -7.37
C GLU A 93 -0.09 11.31 -7.92
N LEU A 94 -1.43 11.30 -7.85
CA LEU A 94 -2.28 12.40 -8.28
C LEU A 94 -2.50 13.48 -7.20
N ALA A 95 -1.78 13.42 -6.07
CA ALA A 95 -1.90 14.33 -4.94
C ALA A 95 -3.34 14.44 -4.39
N LYS A 96 -4.06 13.32 -4.31
CA LYS A 96 -5.41 13.18 -3.73
C LYS A 96 -5.36 12.45 -2.39
N PRO A 97 -4.80 13.05 -1.32
CA PRO A 97 -4.51 12.36 -0.06
C PRO A 97 -5.76 11.80 0.63
N TRP A 98 -6.90 12.48 0.53
CA TRP A 98 -8.17 12.00 1.10
C TRP A 98 -8.69 10.73 0.42
N LEU A 99 -8.60 10.66 -0.90
CA LEU A 99 -8.99 9.48 -1.65
C LEU A 99 -8.01 8.33 -1.36
N ALA A 100 -6.71 8.61 -1.38
CA ALA A 100 -5.68 7.64 -1.03
C ALA A 100 -5.91 7.04 0.37
N TRP A 101 -6.18 7.89 1.37
CA TRP A 101 -6.45 7.46 2.73
C TRP A 101 -7.71 6.60 2.80
N ARG A 102 -8.81 7.00 2.15
CA ARG A 102 -10.05 6.20 2.13
C ARG A 102 -9.82 4.81 1.52
N LEU A 103 -9.10 4.74 0.40
CA LEU A 103 -8.81 3.48 -0.29
C LEU A 103 -7.90 2.58 0.55
N ILE A 104 -6.82 3.13 1.13
CA ILE A 104 -5.88 2.33 1.92
C ILE A 104 -6.48 1.90 3.27
N SER A 105 -7.32 2.72 3.90
CA SER A 105 -8.07 2.33 5.10
C SER A 105 -9.08 1.22 4.78
N PHE A 106 -9.73 1.26 3.61
CA PHE A 106 -10.58 0.16 3.20
C PHE A 106 -9.77 -1.12 2.92
N ALA A 107 -8.61 -1.00 2.28
CA ALA A 107 -7.68 -2.12 2.09
C ALA A 107 -7.24 -2.73 3.43
N ALA A 108 -6.96 -1.90 4.44
CA ALA A 108 -6.61 -2.33 5.79
C ALA A 108 -7.74 -3.10 6.46
N GLN A 109 -8.98 -2.62 6.37
CA GLN A 109 -10.14 -3.35 6.90
C GLN A 109 -10.29 -4.73 6.24
N LEU A 110 -10.17 -4.83 4.92
CA LEU A 110 -10.26 -6.10 4.21
C LEU A 110 -9.08 -7.03 4.53
N ALA A 111 -7.87 -6.49 4.66
CA ALA A 111 -6.68 -7.27 5.01
C ALA A 111 -6.77 -7.83 6.43
N ILE A 112 -7.24 -7.03 7.39
CA ILE A 112 -7.49 -7.48 8.77
C ILE A 112 -8.60 -8.52 8.80
N ALA A 113 -9.73 -8.26 8.14
CA ALA A 113 -10.86 -9.21 8.07
C ALA A 113 -10.47 -10.56 7.43
N ALA A 114 -9.54 -10.54 6.48
CA ALA A 114 -9.00 -11.74 5.84
C ALA A 114 -7.82 -12.39 6.59
N GLY A 115 -7.45 -11.89 7.78
CA GLY A 115 -6.40 -12.45 8.63
C GLY A 115 -4.97 -12.17 8.17
N PHE A 116 -4.72 -11.17 7.31
CA PHE A 116 -3.38 -10.95 6.75
C PHE A 116 -2.35 -10.44 7.78
N HIS A 117 -2.83 -10.03 8.96
CA HIS A 117 -2.04 -9.50 10.07
C HIS A 117 -1.58 -10.58 11.06
N GLU A 118 -2.05 -11.82 10.87
CA GLU A 118 -1.79 -12.94 11.76
C GLU A 118 -1.17 -14.12 11.03
N ASP A 119 0.00 -14.60 11.48
CA ASP A 119 0.70 -15.70 10.79
C ASP A 119 -0.12 -17.01 10.81
N ALA A 120 -0.81 -17.27 11.92
CA ALA A 120 -1.66 -18.44 12.13
C ALA A 120 -2.79 -18.55 11.08
N PHE A 121 -3.38 -17.42 10.67
CA PHE A 121 -4.44 -17.38 9.67
C PHE A 121 -3.95 -17.65 8.24
N MET A 122 -2.63 -17.70 8.03
CA MET A 122 -2.00 -17.98 6.75
C MET A 122 -1.20 -19.28 6.74
N GLU A 123 -1.25 -20.10 7.80
CA GLU A 123 -0.49 -21.35 7.88
C GLU A 123 -0.86 -22.36 6.78
N SER A 124 -2.13 -22.38 6.39
CA SER A 124 -2.64 -23.27 5.34
C SER A 124 -2.50 -22.72 3.92
N ASP A 125 -2.07 -21.47 3.76
CA ASP A 125 -1.90 -20.86 2.44
C ASP A 125 -0.66 -21.45 1.73
N ASP A 126 -0.73 -21.53 0.40
CA ASP A 126 0.48 -21.71 -0.41
C ASP A 126 1.51 -20.61 -0.08
N VAL A 127 2.80 -20.98 -0.07
CA VAL A 127 3.90 -20.07 0.28
C VAL A 127 3.87 -18.77 -0.53
N LYS A 128 3.48 -18.81 -1.81
CA LYS A 128 3.39 -17.60 -2.64
C LYS A 128 2.22 -16.70 -2.22
N ILE A 129 1.08 -17.30 -1.86
CA ILE A 129 -0.10 -16.57 -1.38
C ILE A 129 0.20 -15.94 -0.02
N LYS A 130 0.77 -16.71 0.92
CA LYS A 130 1.19 -16.20 2.24
C LYS A 130 2.12 -15.00 2.10
N LYS A 131 3.18 -15.10 1.30
CA LYS A 131 4.10 -13.98 1.03
C LYS A 131 3.40 -12.77 0.42
N ALA A 132 2.47 -12.98 -0.51
CA ALA A 132 1.73 -11.89 -1.14
C ALA A 132 0.80 -11.18 -0.13
N LYS A 133 0.07 -11.93 0.71
CA LYS A 133 -0.76 -11.37 1.79
C LYS A 133 0.08 -10.55 2.77
N MET A 134 1.21 -11.09 3.24
CA MET A 134 2.14 -10.39 4.12
C MET A 134 2.70 -9.11 3.48
N LEU A 135 3.09 -9.15 2.19
CA LEU A 135 3.56 -7.99 1.45
C LEU A 135 2.49 -6.89 1.38
N PHE A 136 1.26 -7.25 1.01
CA PHE A 136 0.16 -6.29 0.95
C PHE A 136 -0.15 -5.72 2.33
N PHE A 137 -0.17 -6.54 3.37
CA PHE A 137 -0.42 -6.06 4.73
C PHE A 137 0.63 -5.05 5.18
N TRP A 138 1.92 -5.33 5.01
CA TRP A 138 2.97 -4.39 5.40
C TRP A 138 2.98 -3.11 4.57
N TYR A 139 2.67 -3.21 3.28
CA TYR A 139 2.48 -2.03 2.44
C TYR A 139 1.31 -1.16 2.94
N VAL A 140 0.15 -1.79 3.18
CA VAL A 140 -1.05 -1.14 3.71
C VAL A 140 -0.76 -0.50 5.07
N TYR A 141 -0.10 -1.21 5.98
CA TYR A 141 0.34 -0.71 7.28
C TYR A 141 1.18 0.58 7.14
N ALA A 142 2.17 0.56 6.24
CA ALA A 142 3.05 1.69 6.04
C ALA A 142 2.33 2.93 5.49
N VAL A 143 1.51 2.72 4.46
CA VAL A 143 0.82 3.81 3.76
C VAL A 143 -0.34 4.36 4.59
N GLU A 144 -1.13 3.51 5.25
CA GLU A 144 -2.28 3.91 6.06
C GLU A 144 -1.85 4.79 7.23
N LYS A 145 -0.89 4.33 8.05
CA LYS A 145 -0.37 5.12 9.18
C LYS A 145 0.27 6.43 8.71
N GLY A 146 1.01 6.39 7.60
CA GLY A 146 1.62 7.57 7.01
C GLY A 146 0.60 8.60 6.51
N LEU A 147 -0.55 8.18 5.98
CA LEU A 147 -1.62 9.10 5.58
C LEU A 147 -2.47 9.54 6.77
N ALA A 148 -2.74 8.66 7.74
CA ALA A 148 -3.51 8.96 8.94
C ALA A 148 -2.85 10.10 9.72
N LEU A 149 -1.55 10.01 10.02
CA LEU A 149 -0.81 11.10 10.68
C LEU A 149 -0.89 12.41 9.89
N ARG A 150 -0.61 12.38 8.58
CA ARG A 150 -0.66 13.58 7.71
C ARG A 150 -2.03 14.24 7.67
N LEU A 151 -3.10 13.47 7.87
CA LEU A 151 -4.47 13.95 7.91
C LEU A 151 -4.95 14.24 9.34
N GLY A 152 -4.08 14.15 10.35
CA GLY A 152 -4.43 14.39 11.76
C GLY A 152 -5.43 13.36 12.30
N ARG A 153 -5.30 12.10 11.88
CA ARG A 153 -6.19 10.99 12.26
C ARG A 153 -5.43 9.87 12.94
N ALA A 154 -6.12 9.18 13.84
CA ALA A 154 -5.65 7.91 14.37
C ALA A 154 -5.65 6.85 13.27
N SER A 155 -4.61 6.03 13.26
CA SER A 155 -4.53 4.81 12.45
C SER A 155 -5.64 3.84 12.85
N ILE A 156 -6.25 3.17 11.87
CA ILE A 156 -7.21 2.09 12.18
C ILE A 156 -6.52 0.76 12.50
N ILE A 157 -5.25 0.61 12.13
CA ILE A 157 -4.48 -0.61 12.37
C ILE A 157 -3.82 -0.52 13.75
N ARG A 158 -4.14 -1.46 14.64
CA ARG A 158 -3.57 -1.54 15.99
C ARG A 158 -2.35 -2.45 16.00
N VAL A 159 -1.23 -1.96 16.52
CA VAL A 159 0.04 -2.71 16.55
C VAL A 159 -0.06 -3.96 17.45
N CYS A 160 -0.87 -3.91 18.50
CA CYS A 160 -1.05 -5.02 19.44
C CYS A 160 -1.70 -6.27 18.82
N ASP A 161 -2.38 -6.14 17.69
CA ASP A 161 -3.07 -7.23 17.02
C ASP A 161 -2.19 -7.92 15.97
N ILE A 162 -0.98 -7.41 15.70
CA ILE A 162 -0.11 -7.89 14.62
C ILE A 162 0.86 -8.95 15.15
N THR A 163 0.80 -10.16 14.59
CA THR A 163 1.75 -11.25 14.94
C THR A 163 2.84 -11.47 13.88
N LEU A 164 2.78 -10.75 12.75
CA LEU A 164 3.77 -10.88 11.69
C LEU A 164 5.16 -10.34 12.06
N PRO A 165 6.24 -10.95 11.54
CA PRO A 165 7.60 -10.45 11.72
C PRO A 165 7.83 -9.14 10.95
N LYS A 166 8.44 -8.15 11.63
CA LYS A 166 8.74 -6.82 11.07
C LYS A 166 9.99 -6.78 10.18
N ASP A 167 10.88 -7.77 10.29
CA ASP A 167 12.11 -7.84 9.48
C ASP A 167 11.86 -8.21 8.01
N MET A 168 10.69 -8.82 7.74
CA MET A 168 10.20 -9.20 6.41
C MET A 168 11.17 -10.05 5.59
N ILE A 169 12.11 -10.73 6.24
CA ILE A 169 13.17 -11.51 5.58
C ILE A 169 12.55 -12.60 4.69
N CYS A 170 11.43 -13.17 5.13
CA CYS A 170 10.70 -14.21 4.42
C CYS A 170 10.13 -13.75 3.06
N LEU A 171 9.92 -12.45 2.83
CA LEU A 171 9.36 -11.94 1.58
C LEU A 171 10.33 -12.05 0.39
N SER A 172 11.64 -12.16 0.64
CA SER A 172 12.66 -12.34 -0.40
C SER A 172 12.59 -11.27 -1.51
N LEU A 173 12.32 -10.01 -1.14
CA LEU A 173 12.15 -8.91 -2.07
C LEU A 173 13.46 -8.57 -2.81
N SER A 174 13.34 -8.07 -4.04
CA SER A 174 14.45 -7.51 -4.80
C SER A 174 14.83 -6.11 -4.29
N ARG A 175 16.03 -5.62 -4.64
CA ARG A 175 16.36 -4.20 -4.43
C ARG A 175 15.50 -3.32 -5.37
N PRO A 176 15.05 -2.12 -4.94
CA PRO A 176 15.29 -1.50 -3.63
C PRO A 176 14.31 -1.94 -2.53
N TRP A 177 13.24 -2.67 -2.88
CA TRP A 177 12.15 -3.05 -1.97
C TRP A 177 12.60 -3.82 -0.72
N LYS A 178 13.66 -4.62 -0.82
CA LYS A 178 14.24 -5.38 0.29
C LYS A 178 14.58 -4.52 1.51
N SER A 179 15.08 -3.31 1.29
CA SER A 179 15.38 -2.37 2.36
C SER A 179 14.21 -1.41 2.56
N MET A 180 13.69 -0.84 1.46
CA MET A 180 12.66 0.20 1.43
C MET A 180 11.42 -0.12 2.28
N LEU A 181 10.87 -1.33 2.15
CA LEU A 181 9.63 -1.70 2.84
C LEU A 181 9.81 -1.83 4.37
N PRO A 182 10.84 -2.55 4.89
CA PRO A 182 11.14 -2.53 6.33
C PRO A 182 11.27 -1.13 6.92
N PHE A 183 11.95 -0.21 6.26
CA PHE A 183 12.05 1.18 6.73
C PHE A 183 10.69 1.88 6.73
N TRP A 184 9.87 1.69 5.69
CA TRP A 184 8.53 2.27 5.66
C TRP A 184 7.66 1.79 6.80
N VAL A 185 7.76 0.51 7.17
CA VAL A 185 7.04 -0.04 8.33
C VAL A 185 7.61 0.45 9.66
N TRP A 186 8.94 0.57 9.78
CA TRP A 186 9.56 1.20 10.94
C TRP A 186 9.07 2.65 11.08
N ASN A 187 9.15 3.44 10.02
CA ASN A 187 8.74 4.85 10.00
C ASN A 187 7.23 5.01 10.27
N ALA A 188 6.39 4.10 9.77
CA ALA A 188 4.97 4.07 10.09
C ALA A 188 4.69 3.75 11.55
N THR A 189 5.51 2.90 12.19
CA THR A 189 5.42 2.67 13.64
C THR A 189 5.78 3.93 14.41
N MET A 190 6.78 4.70 13.95
CA MET A 190 7.10 6.00 14.53
C MET A 190 5.99 7.02 14.34
N HIS A 191 5.34 7.06 13.17
CA HIS A 191 4.20 7.94 12.93
C HIS A 191 3.03 7.68 13.89
N ASP A 192 2.79 6.43 14.23
CA ASP A 192 1.76 6.04 15.20
C ASP A 192 2.07 6.58 16.60
N LYS A 193 3.30 6.35 17.08
CA LYS A 193 3.79 6.85 18.36
C LYS A 193 3.74 8.38 18.43
N LEU A 194 4.17 9.05 17.36
CA LEU A 194 4.10 10.51 17.22
C LEU A 194 2.66 11.00 17.32
N TYR A 195 1.73 10.35 16.61
CA TYR A 195 0.32 10.72 16.68
C TYR A 195 -0.20 10.59 18.12
N GLU A 196 -0.01 9.44 18.75
CA GLU A 196 -0.51 9.19 20.10
C GLU A 196 0.05 10.18 21.12
N ALA A 197 1.37 10.40 21.10
CA ALA A 197 2.07 11.22 22.10
C ALA A 197 1.91 12.73 21.90
N LEU A 198 1.78 13.20 20.65
CA LEU A 198 1.87 14.64 20.35
C LEU A 198 0.60 15.22 19.71
N TYR A 199 -0.18 14.43 18.97
CA TYR A 199 -1.27 14.94 18.13
C TYR A 199 -2.65 14.38 18.50
N SER A 200 -2.71 13.37 19.36
CA SER A 200 -3.96 12.78 19.80
C SER A 200 -4.75 13.76 20.67
N ARG A 201 -6.06 13.53 20.79
CA ARG A 201 -6.90 14.31 21.72
C ARG A 201 -6.46 14.14 23.17
N ALA A 202 -5.91 12.98 23.52
CA ALA A 202 -5.37 12.74 24.86
C ALA A 202 -4.12 13.60 25.09
N ALA A 203 -3.19 13.61 24.14
CA ALA A 203 -2.01 14.47 24.18
C ALA A 203 -2.38 15.96 24.29
N ALA A 204 -3.41 16.42 23.58
CA ALA A 204 -3.88 17.80 23.66
C ALA A 204 -4.39 18.23 25.06
N THR A 205 -4.64 17.28 25.97
CA THR A 205 -5.02 17.57 27.37
C THR A 205 -3.85 17.48 28.35
N CYS A 206 -2.68 17.02 27.90
CA CYS A 206 -1.48 16.94 28.72
C CYS A 206 -0.84 18.33 28.92
N PRO A 207 -0.16 18.57 30.05
CA PRO A 207 0.69 19.74 30.23
C PRO A 207 1.80 19.82 29.17
N ASP A 208 2.20 21.04 28.80
CA ASP A 208 3.26 21.28 27.81
C ASP A 208 4.58 20.58 28.18
N GLU A 209 4.92 20.51 29.47
CA GLU A 209 6.13 19.83 29.95
C GLU A 209 6.14 18.33 29.61
N ASP A 210 4.99 17.66 29.70
CA ASP A 210 4.87 16.24 29.36
C ASP A 210 4.98 16.03 27.84
N ILE A 211 4.41 16.94 27.04
CA ILE A 211 4.52 16.91 25.58
C ILE A 211 5.97 17.11 25.12
N VAL A 212 6.69 18.05 25.71
CA VAL A 212 8.12 18.27 25.44
C VAL A 212 8.92 17.03 25.79
N ARG A 213 8.66 16.41 26.96
CA ARG A 213 9.35 15.18 27.37
C ARG A 213 9.13 14.03 26.39
N GLU A 214 7.89 13.81 25.93
CA GLU A 214 7.63 12.76 24.94
C GLU A 214 8.23 13.10 23.56
N ALA A 215 8.23 14.37 23.16
CA ALA A 215 8.89 14.80 21.92
C ALA A 215 10.41 14.52 21.95
N ASP A 216 11.08 14.84 23.05
CA ASP A 216 12.51 14.56 23.23
C ASP A 216 12.81 13.06 23.22
N ARG A 217 11.96 12.25 23.87
CA ARG A 217 12.06 10.79 23.85
C ARG A 217 11.93 10.23 22.44
N LEU A 218 10.94 10.69 21.67
CA LEU A 218 10.74 10.24 20.29
C LEU A 218 11.87 10.70 19.37
N LEU A 219 12.41 11.90 19.59
CA LEU A 219 13.57 12.41 18.86
C LEU A 219 14.82 11.55 19.10
N ALA A 220 15.04 11.08 20.33
CA ALA A 220 16.13 10.15 20.63
C ALA A 220 15.96 8.83 19.86
N GLU A 221 14.76 8.25 19.83
CA GLU A 221 14.49 7.01 19.08
C GLU A 221 14.69 7.20 17.56
N LEU A 222 14.36 8.37 17.01
CA LEU A 222 14.60 8.69 15.59
C LEU A 222 16.09 8.80 15.24
N LYS A 223 16.93 9.28 16.17
CA LYS A 223 18.37 9.47 15.95
C LYS A 223 19.15 8.15 15.91
N ASP A 224 18.63 7.10 16.54
CA ASP A 224 19.25 5.77 16.54
C ASP A 224 19.08 5.03 15.19
N VAL A 225 18.44 5.66 14.19
CA VAL A 225 18.25 5.07 12.87
C VAL A 225 19.25 5.63 11.88
N GLU A 226 20.20 4.78 11.48
CA GLU A 226 21.11 5.08 10.38
C GLU A 226 20.33 5.27 9.07
N PRO A 227 20.49 6.42 8.39
CA PRO A 227 19.90 6.62 7.08
C PRO A 227 20.62 5.72 6.08
N TYR A 228 19.91 4.71 5.58
CA TYR A 228 20.26 3.83 4.44
C TYR A 228 21.69 3.93 3.91
N ASP A 229 22.45 2.84 4.07
CA ASP A 229 23.56 2.55 3.18
C ASP A 229 23.06 2.58 1.73
N LYS A 230 23.60 3.54 0.96
CA LYS A 230 23.35 3.72 -0.48
C LYS A 230 23.94 2.59 -1.31
#